data_AF-A0A383EZ76-F1
#
_entry.id   AF-A0A383EZ76-F1
#
_cell.length_a   1.000
_cell.length_b   1.000
_cell.length_c   1.000
_cell.angle_alpha   90.00
_cell.angle_beta   90.00
_cell.angle_gamma   90.00
#
_symmetry.space_group_name_H-M   'P 1'
#
loop_
_entity.id
_entity.type
_entity.pdbx_description
1 polymer ?
#
loop_
_entity_poly.entity_id
_entity_poly.type
_entity_poly.pdbx_seq_one_letter_code
_entity_poly.pdbx_strand_id
1 'polypeptide(L)' 'MSKVEKLLKENMSDDGTVVNLRDKFLGLRGVMELAGIPELANVKELVIPGNQCAD' A
#
# COMPACT_ATOMS: atom_id res chain seq x y z
N MET A 1 0.84 -11.53 10.18
CA MET A 1 0.52 -10.31 9.41
C MET A 1 1.74 -9.41 9.44
N SER A 2 2.33 -9.17 8.27
CA SER A 2 3.43 -8.26 8.04
C SER A 2 3.06 -6.82 8.44
N LYS A 3 4.09 -5.99 8.66
CA LYS A 3 3.93 -4.55 8.85
C LYS A 3 3.28 -3.88 7.62
N VAL A 4 3.56 -4.34 6.40
CA VAL A 4 2.97 -3.81 5.16
C VAL A 4 1.49 -4.21 5.05
N GLU A 5 1.15 -5.45 5.37
CA GLU A 5 -0.26 -5.90 5.40
C GLU A 5 -1.10 -5.12 6.42
N LYS A 6 -0.54 -4.82 7.59
CA LYS A 6 -1.21 -3.95 8.58
C LYS A 6 -1.40 -2.54 8.04
N LEU A 7 -0.36 -1.96 7.46
CA LEU A 7 -0.40 -0.62 6.89
C LEU A 7 -1.44 -0.52 5.76
N LEU A 8 -1.55 -1.53 4.91
CA LEU A 8 -2.59 -1.63 3.88
C LEU A 8 -3.98 -1.57 4.51
N LYS A 9 -4.26 -2.42 5.49
CA LYS A 9 -5.58 -2.52 6.15
C LYS A 9 -5.97 -1.25 6.90
N GLU A 10 -5.02 -0.61 7.57
CA GLU A 10 -5.25 0.63 8.33
C GLU A 10 -5.53 1.85 7.44
N ASN A 11 -5.21 1.78 6.15
CA ASN A 11 -5.33 2.90 5.21
C ASN A 11 -6.20 2.57 3.99
N MET A 12 -6.97 1.48 4.08
CA MET A 12 -7.95 1.08 3.07
C MET A 12 -9.31 1.70 3.41
N SER A 13 -10.03 2.16 2.39
CA SER A 13 -11.41 2.62 2.54
C SER A 13 -12.33 1.49 2.98
N ASP A 14 -13.48 1.84 3.56
CA ASP A 14 -14.46 0.87 4.08
C ASP A 14 -14.97 -0.10 2.99
N ASP A 15 -15.02 0.35 1.73
CA ASP A 15 -15.43 -0.45 0.58
C ASP A 15 -14.28 -1.24 -0.07
N GLY A 16 -13.05 -1.09 0.44
CA GLY A 16 -11.86 -1.78 -0.06
C GLY A 16 -11.31 -1.28 -1.39
N THR A 17 -11.89 -0.22 -1.98
CA THR A 17 -11.55 0.20 -3.36
C THR A 17 -10.46 1.26 -3.43
N VAL A 18 -10.19 1.98 -2.34
CA VAL A 18 -9.17 3.03 -2.27
C VAL A 18 -8.18 2.73 -1.17
N VAL A 19 -6.89 2.88 -1.47
CA VAL A 19 -5.80 2.73 -0.49
C VAL A 19 -4.92 3.97 -0.51
N ASN A 20 -4.81 4.64 0.64
CA ASN A 20 -4.00 5.85 0.78
C ASN A 20 -2.75 5.62 1.63
N LEU A 21 -1.63 5.37 0.96
CA LEU A 21 -0.32 5.16 1.55
C LEU A 21 0.60 6.37 1.34
N ARG A 22 0.06 7.57 1.19
CA ARG A 22 0.85 8.80 1.11
C ARG A 22 1.70 8.98 2.38
N ASP A 23 2.96 9.38 2.17
CA ASP A 23 3.91 9.75 3.24
C ASP A 23 4.05 8.67 4.35
N LYS A 24 3.98 7.39 3.98
CA LYS A 24 4.11 6.25 4.92
C LYS A 24 5.53 5.73 5.09
N PHE A 25 6.52 6.38 4.47
CA PHE A 25 7.93 5.99 4.52
C PHE A 25 8.17 4.54 4.08
N LEU A 26 7.42 4.06 3.08
CA LEU A 26 7.69 2.76 2.46
C LEU A 26 9.01 2.84 1.69
N GLY A 27 9.98 2.06 2.14
CA GLY A 27 11.21 1.78 1.40
C GLY A 27 10.97 0.81 0.24
N LEU A 28 11.96 0.66 -0.65
CA LEU A 28 11.91 -0.24 -1.82
C LEU A 28 11.36 -1.64 -1.48
N ARG A 29 11.88 -2.27 -0.42
CA ARG A 29 11.41 -3.60 0.02
C ARG A 29 9.94 -3.61 0.44
N GLY A 30 9.48 -2.55 1.09
CA GLY A 30 8.08 -2.41 1.50
C GLY A 30 7.15 -2.22 0.31
N VAL A 31 7.60 -1.50 -0.73
CA VAL A 31 6.85 -1.34 -1.99
C VAL A 31 6.78 -2.67 -2.76
N MET A 32 7.89 -3.41 -2.84
CA MET A 32 7.90 -4.75 -3.45
C MET A 32 6.98 -5.72 -2.72
N GLU A 33 6.98 -5.67 -1.38
CA GLU A 33 6.08 -6.47 -0.56
C GLU A 33 4.62 -6.09 -0.78
N LEU A 34 4.30 -4.78 -0.79
CA LEU A 34 2.97 -4.27 -1.09
C LEU A 34 2.44 -4.77 -2.44
N ALA A 35 3.30 -4.77 -3.47
CA ALA A 35 2.96 -5.25 -4.81
C ALA A 35 2.65 -6.76 -4.86
N GLY A 36 3.10 -7.53 -3.86
CA GLY A 36 2.81 -8.95 -3.74
C GLY A 36 1.50 -9.28 -3.01
N ILE A 37 0.79 -8.29 -2.48
CA ILE A 37 -0.42 -8.51 -1.68
C ILE A 37 -1.64 -8.72 -2.60
N PRO A 38 -2.34 -9.87 -2.54
CA PRO A 38 -3.46 -10.17 -3.44
C PRO A 38 -4.62 -9.18 -3.34
N GLU A 39 -4.88 -8.62 -2.15
CA GLU A 39 -5.95 -7.65 -1.93
C GLU A 39 -5.78 -6.37 -2.77
N LEU A 40 -4.55 -6.00 -3.15
CA LEU A 40 -4.29 -4.85 -4.01
C LEU A 40 -4.94 -5.00 -5.40
N ALA A 41 -5.19 -6.22 -5.86
CA ALA A 41 -5.82 -6.46 -7.17
C ALA A 41 -7.26 -5.93 -7.28
N ASN A 42 -7.92 -5.73 -6.14
CA ASN A 42 -9.28 -5.18 -6.07
C ASN A 42 -9.31 -3.65 -5.86
N VAL A 43 -8.14 -3.05 -5.60
CA VAL A 43 -8.00 -1.61 -5.36
C VAL A 43 -8.10 -0.87 -6.70
N LYS A 44 -9.00 0.11 -6.77
CA LYS A 44 -9.21 0.97 -7.93
C LYS A 44 -8.30 2.20 -7.91
N GLU A 45 -7.99 2.70 -6.73
CA GLU A 45 -7.13 3.86 -6.53
C GLU A 45 -6.08 3.58 -5.47
N LEU A 46 -4.81 3.72 -5.85
CA LEU A 46 -3.67 3.54 -4.96
C LEU A 46 -2.85 4.84 -4.90
N VAL A 47 -2.89 5.51 -3.76
CA VAL A 47 -2.17 6.78 -3.52
C VAL A 47 -0.88 6.49 -2.76
N ILE A 48 0.27 6.50 -3.43
CA ILE A 48 1.60 6.26 -2.82
C ILE A 48 2.65 7.39 -2.89
N PRO A 49 2.37 8.65 -3.32
CA PRO A 49 3.36 9.71 -3.26
C PRO A 49 4.02 9.87 -1.87
N GLY A 50 5.28 10.29 -1.84
CA GLY A 50 6.03 10.47 -0.58
C GLY A 50 6.65 9.19 -0.01
N ASN A 51 6.65 8.11 -0.79
CA ASN A 51 7.39 6.89 -0.47
C ASN A 51 8.67 6.76 -1.31
N GLN A 52 9.60 5.92 -0.87
CA GLN A 52 10.88 5.67 -1.55
C GLN A 52 10.70 4.55 -2.59
N CYS A 53 9.90 4.86 -3.60
CA CYS A 53 9.80 4.03 -4.80
C CYS A 53 11.09 4.20 -5.60
N ALA A 54 11.66 3.10 -6.10
CA ALA A 54 12.75 3.18 -7.06
C ALA A 54 12.16 3.24 -8.49
N ASP A 55 12.93 3.81 -9.42
CA ASP A 55 12.65 3.76 -10.87
C ASP A 55 12.66 2.31 -11.40
#